data_AF-A0A8G1RX38-F1
#
_entry.id   AF-A0A8G1RX38-F1
#
_cell.length_a   1.000
_cell.length_b   1.000
_cell.length_c   1.000
_cell.angle_alpha   90.00
_cell.angle_beta   90.00
_cell.angle_gamma   90.00
#
_symmetry.space_group_name_H-M   'P 1'
#
loop_
_entity.id
_entity.type
_entity.pdbx_description
1 polymer ?
#
loop_
_entity_poly.entity_id
_entity_poly.type
_entity_poly.pdbx_seq_one_letter_code
_entity_poly.pdbx_strand_id
1 'polypeptide(L)'
;MPSRSKGLTVAILGCGKIGQAVLQGLLAAALQAPTTTNDSATNPHPLVDSIQVTVRSDAAVERVSHATRPFLAGAGIGFPGVEICKGDRNRAIALRADIVLIGCKHTALAELLADLQGGRGDLCRSHGRDNDQMIVPGSSPRVLVSLVGGVSAETIARQMNGQDNGDQGWLVTRAVCSVAAAVRESVTVLSDTEAWTTHSAARGLVTALFEQVGIVRWLPERQMHAASALGSSSVAFFAGIIAALAEGLGAEGDDETENEDDAATLPLQVALEITAQAARGAATLIHHQRAPQEIVAQVSTKGGATEAGSAVLESKRVMEGLRECTVVTAKATAGLGATSSQGRG
;
A
#
# COMPACT_ATOMS: atom_id res chain seq x y z
N MET A 1 18.46 22.64 25.12
CA MET A 1 17.49 22.51 24.01
C MET A 1 16.64 21.29 24.30
N PRO A 2 15.29 21.36 24.19
CA PRO A 2 14.46 20.18 24.40
C PRO A 2 14.86 19.12 23.37
N SER A 3 15.18 17.92 23.85
CA SER A 3 15.55 16.79 22.99
C SER A 3 14.36 16.47 22.09
N ARG A 4 14.51 16.66 20.78
CA ARG A 4 13.52 16.21 19.80
C ARG A 4 13.32 14.71 20.01
N SER A 5 12.09 14.26 20.24
CA SER A 5 11.77 12.83 20.25
C SER A 5 12.22 12.24 18.92
N LYS A 6 13.04 11.19 18.96
CA LYS A 6 13.57 10.53 17.76
C LYS A 6 12.40 10.00 16.92
N GLY A 7 12.32 10.37 15.66
CA GLY A 7 11.33 9.85 14.71
C GLY A 7 11.74 8.49 14.16
N LEU A 8 10.82 7.89 13.41
CA LEU A 8 10.90 6.54 12.88
C LEU A 8 11.92 6.43 11.74
N THR A 9 12.74 5.39 11.77
CA THR A 9 13.56 4.96 10.64
C THR A 9 12.88 3.80 9.90
N VAL A 10 12.59 3.98 8.61
CA VAL A 10 11.97 2.98 7.75
C VAL A 10 12.96 2.47 6.72
N ALA A 11 13.03 1.15 6.53
CA ALA A 11 13.76 0.54 5.42
C ALA A 11 12.78 0.01 4.37
N ILE A 12 13.07 0.19 3.09
CA ILE A 12 12.32 -0.40 1.97
C ILE A 12 13.27 -1.26 1.15
N LEU A 13 13.21 -2.57 1.36
CA LEU A 13 14.08 -3.55 0.72
C LEU A 13 13.41 -4.10 -0.55
N GLY A 14 13.97 -3.73 -1.70
CA GLY A 14 13.33 -3.94 -2.98
C GLY A 14 12.20 -2.95 -3.20
N CYS A 15 12.52 -1.83 -3.86
CA CYS A 15 11.54 -0.80 -4.21
C CYS A 15 10.92 -1.05 -5.61
N GLY A 16 10.07 -2.08 -5.69
CA GLY A 16 9.24 -2.32 -6.87
C GLY A 16 8.11 -1.28 -7.03
N LYS A 17 7.13 -1.53 -7.90
CA LYS A 17 5.99 -0.61 -8.10
C LYS A 17 5.26 -0.26 -6.78
N ILE A 18 4.99 -1.27 -5.96
CA ILE A 18 4.31 -1.10 -4.67
C ILE A 18 5.21 -0.41 -3.64
N GLY A 19 6.48 -0.82 -3.51
CA GLY A 19 7.43 -0.15 -2.61
C GLY A 19 7.61 1.33 -2.96
N GLN A 20 7.67 1.65 -4.25
CA GLN A 20 7.74 3.03 -4.74
C GLN A 20 6.47 3.82 -4.42
N ALA A 21 5.29 3.21 -4.60
CA ALA A 21 4.02 3.87 -4.26
C ALA A 21 3.91 4.17 -2.76
N VAL A 22 4.29 3.23 -1.89
CA VAL A 22 4.34 3.46 -0.43
C VAL A 22 5.33 4.56 -0.08
N LEU A 23 6.53 4.54 -0.68
CA LEU A 23 7.53 5.60 -0.50
C LEU A 23 6.98 6.97 -0.88
N GLN A 24 6.37 7.10 -2.07
CA GLN A 24 5.77 8.36 -2.52
C GLN A 24 4.65 8.83 -1.59
N GLY A 25 3.80 7.91 -1.11
CA GLY A 25 2.75 8.22 -0.16
C GLY A 25 3.28 8.76 1.18
N LEU A 26 4.32 8.14 1.73
CA LEU A 26 4.96 8.59 2.97
C LEU A 26 5.60 9.98 2.80
N LEU A 27 6.25 10.23 1.66
CA LEU A 27 6.81 11.55 1.36
C LEU A 27 5.72 12.60 1.14
N ALA A 28 4.62 12.25 0.48
CA ALA A 28 3.46 13.12 0.31
C ALA A 28 2.81 13.48 1.66
N ALA A 29 2.70 12.51 2.57
CA ALA A 29 2.21 12.75 3.92
C ALA A 29 3.12 13.70 4.70
N ALA A 30 4.43 13.53 4.58
CA ALA A 30 5.42 14.40 5.22
C ALA A 30 5.36 15.85 4.71
N LEU A 31 5.08 16.09 3.42
CA LEU A 31 4.90 17.45 2.89
C LEU A 31 3.66 18.16 3.46
N GLN A 32 2.64 17.40 3.85
CA GLN A 32 1.39 17.93 4.39
C GLN A 32 1.39 17.99 5.93
N ALA A 33 2.43 17.49 6.58
CA ALA A 33 2.54 17.51 8.03
C ALA A 33 2.73 18.95 8.54
N PRO A 34 2.08 19.34 9.65
CA PRO A 34 2.27 20.66 10.26
C PRO A 34 3.73 20.92 10.60
N THR A 35 4.25 22.08 10.21
CA THR A 35 5.66 22.48 10.40
C THR A 35 5.98 22.99 11.80
N THR A 36 4.99 23.17 12.67
CA THR A 36 5.16 23.74 14.02
C THR A 36 5.08 22.66 15.09
N THR A 37 6.18 22.45 15.81
CA THR A 37 6.36 21.46 16.88
C THR A 37 5.74 21.86 18.22
N ASN A 38 4.83 22.85 18.26
CA ASN A 38 4.28 23.35 19.53
C ASN A 38 3.07 22.56 20.04
N ASP A 39 2.44 21.73 19.21
CA ASP A 39 1.36 20.85 19.65
C ASP A 39 1.75 19.39 19.42
N SER A 40 2.40 18.78 20.40
CA SER A 40 2.58 17.33 20.51
C SER A 40 1.26 16.55 20.66
N ALA A 41 0.11 17.19 20.41
CA ALA A 41 -1.23 16.67 20.60
C ALA A 41 -2.05 16.54 19.29
N THR A 42 -1.56 17.02 18.14
CA THR A 42 -2.42 17.17 16.95
C THR A 42 -2.07 16.29 15.75
N ASN A 43 -0.93 15.59 15.73
CA ASN A 43 -0.60 14.67 14.65
C ASN A 43 -0.71 13.21 15.13
N PRO A 44 -1.73 12.45 14.71
CA PRO A 44 -1.96 11.09 15.19
C PRO A 44 -0.96 10.05 14.65
N HIS A 45 -0.12 10.44 13.70
CA HIS A 45 0.82 9.53 13.01
C HIS A 45 2.27 9.75 13.44
N PRO A 46 3.09 8.68 13.49
CA PRO A 46 4.50 8.78 13.86
C PRO A 46 5.26 9.62 12.83
N LEU A 47 6.11 10.52 13.31
CA LEU A 47 7.06 11.24 12.47
C LEU A 47 8.07 10.25 11.88
N VAL A 48 8.20 10.24 10.56
CA VAL A 48 9.24 9.46 9.86
C VAL A 48 10.46 10.36 9.65
N ASP A 49 11.57 10.06 10.33
CA ASP A 49 12.79 10.88 10.25
C ASP A 49 13.65 10.49 9.05
N SER A 50 13.67 9.21 8.70
CA SER A 50 14.55 8.71 7.64
C SER A 50 13.99 7.48 6.95
N ILE A 51 14.14 7.40 5.63
CA ILE A 51 13.76 6.26 4.80
C ILE A 51 14.98 5.80 3.99
N GLN A 52 15.40 4.56 4.19
CA GLN A 52 16.49 3.94 3.44
C GLN A 52 15.93 2.91 2.47
N VAL A 53 16.28 3.03 1.19
CA VAL A 53 15.70 2.23 0.11
C VAL A 53 16.81 1.42 -0.56
N THR A 54 16.59 0.12 -0.75
CA THR A 54 17.51 -0.71 -1.53
C THR A 54 16.87 -1.26 -2.80
N VAL A 55 17.67 -1.28 -3.86
CA VAL A 55 17.27 -1.80 -5.18
C VAL A 55 18.40 -2.61 -5.83
N ARG A 56 18.07 -3.46 -6.80
CA ARG A 56 19.01 -4.41 -7.41
C ARG A 56 19.88 -3.87 -8.56
N SER A 57 19.60 -2.68 -9.08
CA SER A 57 20.28 -2.15 -10.27
C SER A 57 20.30 -0.64 -10.29
N ASP A 58 21.27 -0.09 -11.00
CA ASP A 58 21.44 1.37 -11.15
C ASP A 58 20.22 1.98 -11.87
N ALA A 59 19.68 1.28 -12.88
CA ALA A 59 18.41 1.67 -13.52
C ALA A 59 17.21 1.72 -12.54
N ALA A 60 17.23 0.92 -11.47
CA ALA A 60 16.20 1.00 -10.44
C ALA A 60 16.46 2.16 -9.47
N VAL A 61 17.73 2.49 -9.19
CA VAL A 61 18.10 3.69 -8.41
C VAL A 61 17.56 4.93 -9.12
N GLU A 62 17.88 5.09 -10.41
CA GLU A 62 17.41 6.23 -11.20
C GLU A 62 15.89 6.36 -11.21
N ARG A 63 15.18 5.24 -11.38
CA ARG A 63 13.71 5.24 -11.40
C ARG A 63 13.12 5.69 -10.07
N VAL A 64 13.63 5.18 -8.95
CA VAL A 64 13.13 5.55 -7.62
C VAL A 64 13.49 7.00 -7.31
N SER A 65 14.73 7.42 -7.60
CA SER A 65 15.19 8.80 -7.43
C SER A 65 14.36 9.79 -8.23
N HIS A 66 14.02 9.46 -9.48
CA HIS A 66 13.14 10.28 -10.32
C HIS A 66 11.73 10.39 -9.71
N ALA A 67 11.20 9.28 -9.21
CA ALA A 67 9.87 9.24 -8.62
C ALA A 67 9.73 10.00 -7.29
N THR A 68 10.83 10.16 -6.53
CA THR A 68 10.85 10.88 -5.25
C THR A 68 11.25 12.35 -5.39
N ARG A 69 11.96 12.72 -6.47
CA ARG A 69 12.49 14.08 -6.69
C ARG A 69 11.46 15.20 -6.47
N PRO A 70 10.20 15.13 -6.96
CA PRO A 70 9.23 16.19 -6.74
C PRO A 70 8.93 16.46 -5.26
N PHE A 71 8.96 15.40 -4.43
CA PHE A 71 8.71 15.52 -2.99
C PHE A 71 9.91 16.11 -2.26
N LEU A 72 11.13 15.70 -2.65
CA LEU A 72 12.37 16.21 -2.06
C LEU A 72 12.60 17.69 -2.36
N ALA A 73 12.12 18.18 -3.50
CA ALA A 73 12.21 19.60 -3.86
C ALA A 73 11.40 20.51 -2.90
N GLY A 74 10.34 19.98 -2.29
CA GLY A 74 9.54 20.67 -1.27
C GLY A 74 9.99 20.39 0.17
N ALA A 75 11.13 19.71 0.37
CA ALA A 75 11.57 19.28 1.69
C ALA A 75 11.95 20.47 2.59
N GLY A 76 11.34 20.53 3.77
CA GLY A 76 11.64 21.50 4.82
C GLY A 76 12.23 20.86 6.08
N ILE A 77 12.29 21.65 7.16
CA ILE A 77 12.72 21.16 8.47
C ILE A 77 11.75 20.07 8.94
N GLY A 78 12.29 18.88 9.25
CA GLY A 78 11.50 17.72 9.68
C GLY A 78 10.96 16.83 8.57
N PHE A 79 11.32 17.11 7.31
CA PHE A 79 11.07 16.20 6.21
C PHE A 79 11.97 14.95 6.30
N PRO A 80 11.47 13.73 5.96
CA PRO A 80 12.26 12.51 6.03
C PRO A 80 13.52 12.57 5.16
N GLY A 81 14.68 12.21 5.72
CA GLY A 81 15.88 11.98 4.92
C GLY A 81 15.72 10.71 4.08
N VAL A 82 15.94 10.78 2.76
CA VAL A 82 15.81 9.61 1.87
C VAL A 82 17.16 9.23 1.28
N GLU A 83 17.60 8.00 1.54
CA GLU A 83 18.80 7.40 0.91
C GLU A 83 18.37 6.23 0.01
N ILE A 84 18.81 6.24 -1.25
CA ILE A 84 18.51 5.16 -2.21
C ILE A 84 19.83 4.50 -2.61
N CYS A 85 19.90 3.19 -2.43
CA CYS A 85 21.14 2.43 -2.56
C CYS A 85 20.95 1.17 -3.41
N LYS A 86 22.03 0.71 -4.03
CA LYS A 86 22.09 -0.63 -4.61
C LYS A 86 22.17 -1.68 -3.49
N GLY A 87 21.67 -2.89 -3.74
CA GLY A 87 21.32 -3.91 -2.73
C GLY A 87 22.45 -4.62 -1.99
N ASP A 88 23.62 -4.01 -1.81
CA ASP A 88 24.76 -4.58 -1.07
C ASP A 88 24.70 -4.31 0.45
N ARG A 89 23.69 -3.55 0.91
CA ARG A 89 23.54 -3.12 2.31
C ARG A 89 22.20 -3.53 2.96
N ASN A 90 21.44 -4.46 2.37
CA ASN A 90 20.09 -4.81 2.85
C ASN A 90 20.06 -5.17 4.34
N ARG A 91 20.88 -6.14 4.77
CA ARG A 91 20.99 -6.52 6.19
C ARG A 91 21.33 -5.33 7.07
N ALA A 92 22.43 -4.63 6.79
CA ALA A 92 22.89 -3.50 7.61
C ALA A 92 21.83 -2.40 7.77
N ILE A 93 21.09 -2.10 6.71
CA ILE A 93 19.98 -1.14 6.71
C ILE A 93 18.82 -1.67 7.55
N ALA A 94 18.45 -2.95 7.37
CA ALA A 94 17.38 -3.60 8.11
C ALA A 94 17.63 -3.65 9.63
N LEU A 95 18.87 -3.89 10.07
CA LEU A 95 19.21 -3.93 11.50
C LEU A 95 19.10 -2.56 12.19
N ARG A 96 19.13 -1.45 11.42
CA ARG A 96 19.08 -0.07 11.92
C ARG A 96 17.70 0.58 11.80
N ALA A 97 16.77 -0.06 11.07
CA ALA A 97 15.43 0.43 10.88
C ALA A 97 14.49 -0.08 11.98
N ASP A 98 13.51 0.75 12.32
CA ASP A 98 12.44 0.39 13.25
C ASP A 98 11.37 -0.46 12.53
N ILE A 99 11.09 -0.13 11.25
CA ILE A 99 10.20 -0.89 10.37
C ILE A 99 10.93 -1.21 9.05
N VAL A 100 10.93 -2.49 8.68
CA VAL A 100 11.47 -2.98 7.41
C VAL A 100 10.33 -3.40 6.50
N LEU A 101 10.16 -2.73 5.37
CA LEU A 101 9.23 -3.09 4.31
C LEU A 101 9.95 -3.93 3.25
N ILE A 102 9.41 -5.09 2.88
CA ILE A 102 9.93 -5.92 1.78
C ILE A 102 9.01 -5.81 0.57
N GLY A 103 9.48 -5.15 -0.49
CA GLY A 103 8.74 -4.92 -1.74
C GLY A 103 9.37 -5.59 -2.97
N CYS A 104 10.19 -6.63 -2.76
CA CYS A 104 10.91 -7.33 -3.83
C CYS A 104 10.00 -8.23 -4.68
N LYS A 105 10.52 -8.70 -5.82
CA LYS A 105 9.86 -9.78 -6.60
C LYS A 105 9.95 -11.11 -5.85
N HIS A 106 9.01 -12.02 -6.08
CA HIS A 106 9.02 -13.38 -5.52
C HIS A 106 10.35 -14.11 -5.71
N THR A 107 10.96 -13.98 -6.89
CA THR A 107 12.22 -14.65 -7.24
C THR A 107 13.41 -14.20 -6.40
N ALA A 108 13.35 -13.01 -5.79
CA ALA A 108 14.41 -12.46 -4.94
C ALA A 108 14.09 -12.59 -3.44
N LEU A 109 12.87 -13.02 -3.07
CA LEU A 109 12.45 -13.04 -1.67
C LEU A 109 13.30 -14.01 -0.84
N ALA A 110 13.54 -15.22 -1.33
CA ALA A 110 14.28 -16.23 -0.57
C ALA A 110 15.74 -15.80 -0.29
N GLU A 111 16.40 -15.19 -1.29
CA GLU A 111 17.75 -14.64 -1.16
C GLU A 111 17.79 -13.48 -0.17
N LEU A 112 16.83 -12.55 -0.27
CA LEU A 112 16.74 -11.40 0.63
C LEU A 112 16.50 -11.84 2.09
N LEU A 113 15.57 -12.77 2.33
CA LEU A 113 15.31 -13.27 3.68
C LEU A 113 16.53 -14.00 4.27
N ALA A 114 17.28 -14.74 3.44
CA ALA A 114 18.52 -15.39 3.88
C ALA A 114 19.60 -14.37 4.27
N ASP A 115 19.76 -13.28 3.52
CA ASP A 115 20.66 -12.18 3.87
C ASP A 115 20.24 -11.51 5.20
N LEU A 116 18.94 -11.25 5.38
CA LEU A 116 18.42 -10.62 6.60
C LEU A 116 18.62 -11.46 7.86
N GLN A 117 18.50 -12.79 7.76
CA GLN A 117 18.79 -13.70 8.87
C GLN A 117 20.25 -13.64 9.31
N GLY A 118 21.17 -13.53 8.34
CA GLY A 118 22.61 -13.63 8.59
C GLY A 118 23.03 -14.99 9.16
N GLY A 119 24.20 -15.03 9.81
CA GLY A 119 24.69 -16.22 10.53
C GLY A 119 24.19 -16.28 11.98
N ARG A 120 24.00 -17.49 12.52
CA ARG A 120 23.47 -17.80 13.88
C ARG A 120 24.11 -17.06 15.07
N GLY A 121 25.22 -16.33 14.89
CA GLY A 121 25.98 -15.68 15.97
C GLY A 121 25.71 -14.18 16.22
N ASP A 122 24.97 -13.50 15.35
CA ASP A 122 24.89 -12.02 15.36
C ASP A 122 23.67 -11.42 16.08
N LEU A 123 22.65 -12.22 16.41
CA LEU A 123 21.38 -11.73 17.00
C LEU A 123 21.38 -11.70 18.53
N CYS A 124 22.41 -12.24 19.19
CA CYS A 124 22.44 -12.48 20.65
C CYS A 124 23.08 -11.36 21.49
N ARG A 125 23.04 -10.09 21.08
CA ARG A 125 23.56 -8.99 21.92
C ARG A 125 22.61 -7.80 22.02
N SER A 126 21.49 -7.96 22.74
CA SER A 126 20.93 -6.89 23.57
C SER A 126 20.08 -7.46 24.71
N HIS A 127 20.24 -6.85 25.88
CA HIS A 127 19.85 -7.33 27.21
C HIS A 127 18.35 -7.17 27.53
N GLY A 128 17.87 -8.02 28.46
CA GLY A 128 16.85 -7.65 29.45
C GLY A 128 15.41 -8.01 29.11
N ARG A 129 14.86 -9.00 29.84
CA ARG A 129 13.41 -9.23 29.98
C ARG A 129 12.82 -8.08 30.78
N ASP A 130 12.03 -7.22 30.14
CA ASP A 130 10.97 -6.45 30.79
C ASP A 130 9.85 -6.20 29.78
N ASN A 131 8.66 -6.74 30.08
CA ASN A 131 7.45 -6.56 29.29
C ASN A 131 6.95 -5.10 29.45
N ASP A 132 6.51 -4.49 28.35
CA ASP A 132 6.04 -3.09 28.22
C ASP A 132 7.11 -1.98 28.16
N GLN A 133 8.11 -2.13 27.27
CA GLN A 133 8.94 -0.98 26.86
C GLN A 133 8.75 -0.61 25.37
N MET A 134 8.44 0.67 25.18
CA MET A 134 8.43 1.42 23.93
C MET A 134 9.67 1.07 23.09
N ILE A 135 9.47 0.70 21.82
CA ILE A 135 10.52 0.19 20.92
C ILE A 135 11.70 1.18 20.89
N VAL A 136 12.78 0.84 21.58
CA VAL A 136 14.05 1.54 21.51
C VAL A 136 14.84 0.97 20.34
N PRO A 137 15.46 1.79 19.49
CA PRO A 137 16.33 1.32 18.41
C PRO A 137 17.41 0.38 18.96
N GLY A 138 17.33 -0.91 18.66
CA GLY A 138 18.26 -1.95 19.12
C GLY A 138 17.74 -2.93 20.17
N SER A 139 16.52 -2.79 20.67
CA SER A 139 15.84 -3.81 21.49
C SER A 139 14.83 -4.60 20.65
N SER A 140 14.95 -5.92 20.65
CA SER A 140 14.01 -6.85 20.02
C SER A 140 12.57 -6.65 20.54
N PRO A 141 11.53 -6.91 19.72
CA PRO A 141 11.62 -7.42 18.35
C PRO A 141 11.48 -6.34 17.27
N ARG A 142 12.21 -6.53 16.17
CA ARG A 142 12.19 -5.69 14.96
C ARG A 142 10.97 -6.01 14.11
N VAL A 143 10.42 -5.01 13.43
CA VAL A 143 9.23 -5.20 12.60
C VAL A 143 9.60 -5.39 11.14
N LEU A 144 9.11 -6.48 10.54
CA LEU A 144 9.18 -6.76 9.12
C LEU A 144 7.78 -6.82 8.54
N VAL A 145 7.50 -5.97 7.56
CA VAL A 145 6.26 -5.93 6.81
C VAL A 145 6.52 -6.40 5.39
N SER A 146 5.94 -7.53 5.00
CA SER A 146 6.03 -8.01 3.62
C SER A 146 4.94 -7.41 2.75
N LEU A 147 5.33 -6.72 1.68
CA LEU A 147 4.47 -6.24 0.60
C LEU A 147 4.38 -7.26 -0.56
N VAL A 148 5.00 -8.42 -0.41
CA VAL A 148 5.06 -9.45 -1.46
C VAL A 148 3.73 -10.19 -1.52
N GLY A 149 3.07 -10.12 -2.69
CA GLY A 149 1.78 -10.76 -2.90
C GLY A 149 1.86 -12.29 -2.77
N GLY A 150 0.82 -12.95 -2.24
CA GLY A 150 0.71 -14.41 -2.26
C GLY A 150 1.59 -15.17 -1.26
N VAL A 151 2.46 -14.52 -0.49
CA VAL A 151 3.26 -15.18 0.56
C VAL A 151 2.71 -14.80 1.93
N SER A 152 2.38 -15.81 2.75
CA SER A 152 1.81 -15.58 4.09
C SER A 152 2.84 -15.05 5.08
N ALA A 153 2.37 -14.31 6.09
CA ALA A 153 3.21 -13.84 7.19
C ALA A 153 3.92 -15.01 7.89
N GLU A 154 3.20 -16.12 8.10
CA GLU A 154 3.71 -17.36 8.70
C GLU A 154 4.88 -17.98 7.90
N THR A 155 4.77 -18.05 6.57
CA THR A 155 5.85 -18.58 5.72
C THR A 155 7.13 -17.76 5.86
N ILE A 156 6.99 -16.43 5.89
CA ILE A 156 8.12 -15.51 6.05
C ILE A 156 8.69 -15.61 7.48
N ALA A 157 7.82 -15.67 8.49
CA ALA A 157 8.22 -15.83 9.89
C ALA A 157 9.02 -17.11 10.12
N ARG A 158 8.56 -18.26 9.60
CA ARG A 158 9.28 -19.54 9.70
C ARG A 158 10.64 -19.49 9.04
N GLN A 159 10.72 -18.84 7.88
CA GLN A 159 12.00 -18.64 7.22
C GLN A 159 12.90 -17.78 8.13
N MET A 160 12.43 -16.61 8.59
CA MET A 160 13.20 -15.62 9.36
C MET A 160 13.63 -16.08 10.76
N ASN A 161 12.75 -16.78 11.48
CA ASN A 161 12.93 -17.06 12.91
C ASN A 161 13.25 -18.54 13.19
N GLY A 162 13.10 -19.43 12.19
CA GLY A 162 13.25 -20.88 12.36
C GLY A 162 11.95 -21.59 12.75
N GLN A 163 12.03 -22.90 13.00
CA GLN A 163 10.86 -23.73 13.38
C GLN A 163 10.53 -23.69 14.88
N ASP A 164 11.55 -23.48 15.72
CA ASP A 164 11.33 -23.17 17.13
C ASP A 164 11.03 -21.68 17.19
N ASN A 165 9.80 -21.31 17.59
CA ASN A 165 9.39 -19.93 17.93
C ASN A 165 10.17 -19.38 19.16
N GLY A 166 11.44 -19.73 19.31
CA GLY A 166 12.34 -19.12 20.27
C GLY A 166 12.49 -17.63 19.97
N ASP A 167 12.95 -16.89 20.97
CA ASP A 167 13.15 -15.42 21.09
C ASP A 167 14.00 -14.74 19.98
N GLN A 168 13.91 -15.16 18.71
CA GLN A 168 14.59 -14.58 17.58
C GLN A 168 13.72 -13.50 16.91
N GLY A 169 13.92 -12.27 17.40
CA GLY A 169 14.24 -11.11 16.56
C GLY A 169 13.10 -10.38 15.83
N TRP A 170 12.31 -11.05 14.99
CA TRP A 170 11.44 -10.36 14.01
C TRP A 170 9.94 -10.61 14.21
N LEU A 171 9.18 -9.53 14.36
CA LEU A 171 7.73 -9.50 14.19
C LEU A 171 7.40 -9.35 12.71
N VAL A 172 6.88 -10.42 12.11
CA VAL A 172 6.54 -10.46 10.69
C VAL A 172 5.05 -10.23 10.50
N THR A 173 4.69 -9.24 9.69
CA THR A 173 3.31 -9.04 9.23
C THR A 173 3.28 -8.98 7.71
N ARG A 174 2.17 -9.44 7.12
CA ARG A 174 1.88 -9.28 5.70
C ARG A 174 1.07 -8.02 5.50
N ALA A 175 1.36 -7.30 4.42
CA ALA A 175 0.61 -6.14 3.97
C ALA A 175 0.18 -6.31 2.51
N VAL A 176 -1.10 -6.13 2.27
CA VAL A 176 -1.68 -6.00 0.93
C VAL A 176 -2.07 -4.54 0.76
N CYS A 177 -1.40 -3.87 -0.17
CA CYS A 177 -1.63 -2.47 -0.52
C CYS A 177 -1.73 -2.34 -2.03
N SER A 178 -2.04 -1.13 -2.49
CA SER A 178 -2.21 -0.80 -3.90
C SER A 178 -1.29 0.34 -4.33
N VAL A 179 -1.15 0.53 -5.65
CA VAL A 179 -0.41 1.67 -6.21
C VAL A 179 -1.04 3.03 -5.85
N ALA A 180 -2.30 3.05 -5.40
CA ALA A 180 -2.94 4.26 -4.88
C ALA A 180 -2.29 4.81 -3.60
N ALA A 181 -1.39 4.05 -2.96
CA ALA A 181 -0.55 4.55 -1.87
C ALA A 181 0.25 5.79 -2.26
N ALA A 182 0.65 5.92 -3.54
CA ALA A 182 1.40 7.08 -4.04
C ALA A 182 0.62 8.41 -3.89
N VAL A 183 -0.71 8.33 -3.89
CA VAL A 183 -1.62 9.47 -3.72
C VAL A 183 -2.38 9.42 -2.39
N ARG A 184 -1.91 8.57 -1.45
CA ARG A 184 -2.47 8.39 -0.10
C ARG A 184 -3.92 7.88 -0.05
N GLU A 185 -4.37 7.20 -1.11
CA GLU A 185 -5.73 6.64 -1.23
C GLU A 185 -5.69 5.11 -1.30
N SER A 186 -4.71 4.47 -0.64
CA SER A 186 -4.66 3.01 -0.59
C SER A 186 -5.61 2.44 0.45
N VAL A 187 -6.03 1.20 0.25
CA VAL A 187 -6.47 0.34 1.35
C VAL A 187 -5.30 -0.58 1.67
N THR A 188 -4.75 -0.48 2.88
CA THR A 188 -3.76 -1.43 3.38
C THR A 188 -4.42 -2.45 4.28
N VAL A 189 -4.42 -3.71 3.86
CA VAL A 189 -4.87 -4.83 4.67
C VAL A 189 -3.67 -5.53 5.28
N LEU A 190 -3.66 -5.67 6.60
CA LEU A 190 -2.60 -6.24 7.40
C LEU A 190 -3.04 -7.57 8.02
N SER A 191 -2.12 -8.53 8.10
CA SER A 191 -2.31 -9.83 8.75
C SER A 191 -1.00 -10.24 9.41
N ASP A 192 -1.04 -10.40 10.73
CA ASP A 192 0.10 -10.76 11.56
C ASP A 192 0.10 -12.24 11.98
N THR A 193 1.23 -12.69 12.51
CA THR A 193 1.38 -14.00 13.16
C THR A 193 0.98 -13.94 14.63
N GLU A 194 0.83 -15.10 15.29
CA GLU A 194 0.52 -15.17 16.73
C GLU A 194 1.56 -14.45 17.61
N ALA A 195 2.80 -14.31 17.12
CA ALA A 195 3.87 -13.57 17.82
C ALA A 195 3.49 -12.10 18.12
N TRP A 196 2.53 -11.53 17.41
CA TRP A 196 2.09 -10.14 17.61
C TRP A 196 1.09 -9.96 18.76
N THR A 197 0.55 -11.04 19.32
CA THR A 197 -0.49 -11.00 20.37
C THR A 197 -0.07 -10.18 21.60
N THR A 198 1.22 -10.19 21.94
CA THR A 198 1.78 -9.43 23.07
C THR A 198 2.48 -8.12 22.64
N HIS A 199 2.36 -7.71 21.37
CA HIS A 199 3.10 -6.59 20.79
C HIS A 199 2.18 -5.51 20.21
N SER A 200 1.20 -5.06 21.02
CA SER A 200 0.20 -4.06 20.62
C SER A 200 0.81 -2.73 20.18
N ALA A 201 1.92 -2.30 20.80
CA ALA A 201 2.64 -1.08 20.42
C ALA A 201 3.23 -1.17 19.01
N ALA A 202 3.84 -2.31 18.64
CA ALA A 202 4.34 -2.55 17.29
C ALA A 202 3.21 -2.54 16.26
N ARG A 203 2.07 -3.16 16.60
CA ARG A 203 0.86 -3.17 15.78
C ARG A 203 0.32 -1.77 15.54
N GLY A 204 0.28 -0.94 16.59
CA GLY A 204 -0.09 0.47 16.50
C GLY A 204 0.85 1.27 15.61
N LEU A 205 2.16 1.04 15.73
CA LEU A 205 3.17 1.72 14.93
C LEU A 205 3.05 1.38 13.43
N VAL A 206 2.88 0.10 13.07
CA VAL A 206 2.64 -0.31 11.68
C VAL A 206 1.33 0.26 11.15
N THR A 207 0.27 0.23 11.95
CA THR A 207 -1.02 0.81 11.57
C THR A 207 -0.85 2.29 11.24
N ALA A 208 -0.24 3.06 12.14
CA ALA A 208 -0.05 4.49 11.97
C ALA A 208 0.92 4.85 10.84
N LEU A 209 1.87 3.96 10.48
CA LEU A 209 2.68 4.11 9.27
C LEU A 209 1.82 4.00 8.00
N PHE A 210 0.99 2.96 7.89
CA PHE A 210 0.16 2.75 6.69
C PHE A 210 -1.05 3.68 6.61
N GLU A 211 -1.53 4.21 7.73
CA GLU A 211 -2.57 5.25 7.73
C GLU A 211 -2.12 6.55 7.05
N GLN A 212 -0.80 6.81 6.97
CA GLN A 212 -0.27 7.93 6.21
C GLN A 212 -0.49 7.77 4.70
N VAL A 213 -0.68 6.54 4.20
CA VAL A 213 -0.85 6.24 2.77
C VAL A 213 -2.26 5.75 2.41
N GLY A 214 -3.21 5.83 3.35
CA GLY A 214 -4.62 5.52 3.13
C GLY A 214 -5.29 4.86 4.35
N ILE A 215 -6.32 4.04 4.17
CA ILE A 215 -7.00 3.38 5.30
C ILE A 215 -6.38 2.02 5.62
N VAL A 216 -6.42 1.63 6.90
CA VAL A 216 -5.89 0.35 7.37
C VAL A 216 -6.99 -0.58 7.87
N ARG A 217 -6.87 -1.87 7.54
CA ARG A 217 -7.70 -2.96 8.08
C ARG A 217 -6.83 -4.13 8.48
N TRP A 218 -7.10 -4.68 9.65
CA TRP A 218 -6.51 -5.94 10.09
C TRP A 218 -7.48 -7.08 9.84
N LEU A 219 -7.07 -8.08 9.07
CA LEU A 219 -7.88 -9.24 8.74
C LEU A 219 -7.10 -10.54 9.00
N PRO A 220 -7.80 -11.66 9.28
CA PRO A 220 -7.15 -12.96 9.36
C PRO A 220 -6.50 -13.36 8.02
N GLU A 221 -5.39 -14.09 8.07
CA GLU A 221 -4.62 -14.51 6.88
C GLU A 221 -5.49 -15.18 5.80
N ARG A 222 -6.48 -15.99 6.20
CA ARG A 222 -7.42 -16.67 5.28
C ARG A 222 -8.22 -15.72 4.37
N GLN A 223 -8.34 -14.44 4.75
CA GLN A 223 -9.09 -13.41 4.00
C GLN A 223 -8.18 -12.55 3.12
N MET A 224 -6.85 -12.70 3.20
CA MET A 224 -5.89 -11.82 2.53
C MET A 224 -5.96 -11.89 1.00
N HIS A 225 -6.34 -13.03 0.42
CA HIS A 225 -6.52 -13.17 -1.03
C HIS A 225 -7.75 -12.42 -1.52
N ALA A 226 -8.87 -12.53 -0.81
CA ALA A 226 -10.07 -11.74 -1.11
C ALA A 226 -9.82 -10.24 -0.94
N ALA A 227 -9.12 -9.86 0.13
CA ALA A 227 -8.68 -8.49 0.37
C ALA A 227 -7.78 -7.96 -0.75
N SER A 228 -6.86 -8.78 -1.27
CA SER A 228 -6.00 -8.41 -2.40
C SER A 228 -6.78 -8.21 -3.69
N ALA A 229 -7.76 -9.06 -3.98
CA ALA A 229 -8.63 -8.87 -5.14
C ALA A 229 -9.37 -7.53 -5.05
N LEU A 230 -9.96 -7.22 -3.89
CA LEU A 230 -10.77 -6.02 -3.69
C LEU A 230 -9.95 -4.73 -3.54
N GLY A 231 -8.92 -4.72 -2.69
CA GLY A 231 -8.18 -3.52 -2.31
C GLY A 231 -7.00 -3.18 -3.21
N SER A 232 -6.48 -4.15 -3.97
CA SER A 232 -5.37 -3.94 -4.91
C SER A 232 -5.80 -4.10 -6.35
N SER A 233 -6.32 -5.27 -6.75
CA SER A 233 -6.63 -5.53 -8.16
C SER A 233 -7.78 -4.68 -8.69
N SER A 234 -8.79 -4.38 -7.87
CA SER A 234 -9.92 -3.55 -8.30
C SER A 234 -9.56 -2.13 -8.71
N VAL A 235 -8.38 -1.60 -8.33
CA VAL A 235 -7.91 -0.31 -8.86
C VAL A 235 -7.85 -0.33 -10.39
N ALA A 236 -7.41 -1.44 -10.98
CA ALA A 236 -7.40 -1.59 -12.44
C ALA A 236 -8.81 -1.71 -13.02
N PHE A 237 -9.73 -2.39 -12.31
CA PHE A 237 -11.12 -2.54 -12.77
C PHE A 237 -11.85 -1.20 -12.74
N PHE A 238 -11.70 -0.42 -11.67
CA PHE A 238 -12.28 0.92 -11.58
C PHE A 238 -11.69 1.85 -12.64
N ALA A 239 -10.38 1.80 -12.89
CA ALA A 239 -9.77 2.59 -13.96
C ALA A 239 -10.36 2.23 -15.34
N GLY A 240 -10.56 0.94 -15.64
CA GLY A 240 -11.20 0.50 -16.87
C GLY A 240 -12.66 0.95 -16.99
N ILE A 241 -13.44 0.91 -15.90
CA ILE A 241 -14.82 1.40 -15.87
C ILE A 241 -14.87 2.92 -16.12
N ILE A 242 -13.97 3.68 -15.48
CA ILE A 242 -13.86 5.13 -15.68
C ILE A 242 -13.53 5.45 -17.14
N ALA A 243 -12.55 4.75 -17.72
CA ALA A 243 -12.19 4.93 -19.12
C ALA A 243 -13.37 4.63 -20.06
N ALA A 244 -14.03 3.48 -19.90
CA ALA A 244 -15.14 3.08 -20.76
C ALA A 244 -16.34 4.06 -20.69
N LEU A 245 -16.63 4.63 -19.51
CA LEU A 245 -17.66 5.65 -19.37
C LEU A 245 -17.25 6.97 -20.03
N ALA A 246 -16.00 7.38 -19.90
CA ALA A 246 -15.48 8.60 -20.51
C ALA A 246 -15.45 8.50 -22.04
N GLU A 247 -14.99 7.38 -22.59
CA GLU A 247 -14.93 7.09 -24.03
C GLU A 247 -16.33 7.07 -24.67
N GLY A 248 -17.39 6.78 -23.92
CA GLY A 248 -18.76 6.77 -24.42
C GLY A 248 -19.26 8.14 -24.90
N LEU A 249 -18.67 9.24 -24.39
CA LEU A 249 -18.98 10.63 -24.79
C LEU A 249 -17.71 11.44 -25.08
N GLY A 250 -16.54 10.79 -25.12
CA GLY A 250 -15.23 11.41 -25.24
C GLY A 250 -14.66 11.21 -26.64
N ALA A 251 -14.25 12.29 -27.30
CA ALA A 251 -13.62 12.24 -28.63
C ALA A 251 -12.14 12.68 -28.56
N GLU A 252 -11.32 12.14 -29.46
CA GLU A 252 -9.93 12.57 -29.67
C GLU A 252 -9.86 13.60 -30.81
N GLY A 253 -9.17 14.73 -30.58
CA GLY A 253 -8.88 15.74 -31.62
C GLY A 253 -9.91 16.87 -31.76
N ASP A 254 -9.59 17.81 -32.67
CA ASP A 254 -10.49 18.87 -33.14
C ASP A 254 -11.50 18.31 -34.17
N ASP A 255 -12.09 17.15 -33.89
CA ASP A 255 -13.27 16.68 -34.63
C ASP A 255 -14.47 17.55 -34.20
N GLU A 256 -14.35 18.86 -34.44
CA GLU A 256 -15.44 19.71 -34.90
C GLU A 256 -15.88 19.14 -36.25
N THR A 257 -16.42 17.92 -36.27
CA THR A 257 -17.32 17.59 -37.36
C THR A 257 -18.44 18.59 -37.17
N GLU A 258 -18.54 19.55 -38.08
CA GLU A 258 -19.63 20.52 -38.19
C GLU A 258 -20.95 19.79 -38.48
N ASN A 259 -21.38 18.90 -37.58
CA ASN A 259 -22.77 18.51 -37.49
C ASN A 259 -23.38 19.46 -36.48
N GLU A 260 -24.19 20.40 -36.95
CA GLU A 260 -24.87 21.45 -36.16
C GLU A 260 -25.81 20.90 -35.05
N ASP A 261 -25.76 19.60 -34.74
CA ASP A 261 -26.44 18.90 -33.65
C ASP A 261 -25.48 18.37 -32.54
N ASP A 262 -24.16 18.63 -32.60
CA ASP A 262 -23.07 18.07 -31.76
C ASP A 262 -22.96 18.61 -30.31
N ALA A 263 -24.07 18.72 -29.60
CA ALA A 263 -24.07 19.06 -28.16
C ALA A 263 -23.69 17.87 -27.24
N ALA A 264 -23.34 16.70 -27.78
CA ALA A 264 -23.30 15.43 -27.05
C ALA A 264 -21.90 14.88 -26.74
N THR A 265 -20.81 15.47 -27.23
CA THR A 265 -19.44 14.97 -27.02
C THR A 265 -18.55 15.97 -26.27
N LEU A 266 -17.51 15.46 -25.61
CA LEU A 266 -16.53 16.22 -24.84
C LEU A 266 -15.11 15.83 -25.30
N PRO A 267 -14.09 16.70 -25.15
CA PRO A 267 -12.71 16.27 -25.26
C PRO A 267 -12.45 15.11 -24.30
N LEU A 268 -11.84 14.01 -24.78
CA LEU A 268 -11.66 12.78 -23.99
C LEU A 268 -11.02 13.04 -22.61
N GLN A 269 -10.05 13.95 -22.55
CA GLN A 269 -9.40 14.31 -21.29
C GLN A 269 -10.37 14.95 -20.28
N VAL A 270 -11.31 15.77 -20.74
CA VAL A 270 -12.35 16.39 -19.91
C VAL A 270 -13.35 15.31 -19.45
N ALA A 271 -13.76 14.40 -20.35
CA ALA A 271 -14.64 13.29 -20.00
C ALA A 271 -14.01 12.37 -18.93
N LEU A 272 -12.72 12.09 -19.04
CA LEU A 272 -11.96 11.32 -18.04
C LEU A 272 -11.91 12.03 -16.68
N GLU A 273 -11.65 13.34 -16.67
CA GLU A 273 -11.61 14.14 -15.44
C GLU A 273 -12.98 14.13 -14.72
N ILE A 274 -14.06 14.41 -15.46
CA ILE A 274 -15.43 14.41 -14.93
C ILE A 274 -15.78 13.03 -14.38
N THR A 275 -15.52 11.97 -15.15
CA THR A 275 -15.86 10.60 -14.75
C THR A 275 -15.05 10.13 -13.55
N ALA A 276 -13.75 10.42 -13.51
CA ALA A 276 -12.89 10.08 -12.37
C ALA A 276 -13.34 10.80 -11.09
N GLN A 277 -13.70 12.09 -11.20
CA GLN A 277 -14.21 12.85 -10.06
C GLN A 277 -15.59 12.36 -9.60
N ALA A 278 -16.48 11.96 -10.52
CA ALA A 278 -17.75 11.33 -10.19
C ALA A 278 -17.56 10.00 -9.45
N ALA A 279 -16.62 9.16 -9.94
CA ALA A 279 -16.27 7.90 -9.28
C ALA A 279 -15.71 8.13 -7.86
N ARG A 280 -14.83 9.13 -7.68
CA ARG A 280 -14.33 9.55 -6.37
C ARG A 280 -15.46 10.02 -5.45
N GLY A 281 -16.41 10.78 -5.97
CA GLY A 281 -17.61 11.21 -5.23
C GLY A 281 -18.44 10.04 -4.74
N ALA A 282 -18.74 9.06 -5.61
CA ALA A 282 -19.45 7.85 -5.24
C ALA A 282 -18.73 7.05 -4.13
N ALA A 283 -17.42 6.86 -4.27
CA ALA A 283 -16.60 6.21 -3.24
C ALA A 283 -16.64 6.97 -1.90
N THR A 284 -16.53 8.30 -1.94
CA THR A 284 -16.57 9.16 -0.75
C THR A 284 -17.91 9.04 -0.02
N LEU A 285 -19.03 9.02 -0.75
CA LEU A 285 -20.36 8.82 -0.15
C LEU A 285 -20.47 7.46 0.56
N ILE A 286 -19.92 6.39 -0.04
CA ILE A 286 -19.89 5.06 0.59
C ILE A 286 -19.02 5.08 1.86
N HIS A 287 -17.88 5.76 1.84
CA HIS A 287 -17.03 5.91 3.02
C HIS A 287 -17.71 6.68 4.15
N HIS A 288 -18.65 7.58 3.84
CA HIS A 288 -19.55 8.22 4.79
C HIS A 288 -20.75 7.35 5.20
N GLN A 289 -20.60 6.02 5.13
CA GLN A 289 -21.56 5.01 5.59
C GLN A 289 -22.91 5.05 4.88
N ARG A 290 -22.98 5.63 3.68
CA ARG A 290 -24.20 5.56 2.85
C ARG A 290 -24.27 4.22 2.15
N ALA A 291 -25.43 3.57 2.21
CA ALA A 291 -25.61 2.31 1.50
C ALA A 291 -25.60 2.55 -0.02
N PRO A 292 -24.94 1.69 -0.83
CA PRO A 292 -24.91 1.87 -2.29
C PRO A 292 -26.29 2.01 -2.93
N GLN A 293 -27.28 1.27 -2.42
CA GLN A 293 -28.67 1.31 -2.89
C GLN A 293 -29.33 2.67 -2.66
N GLU A 294 -28.99 3.34 -1.56
CA GLU A 294 -29.50 4.68 -1.25
C GLU A 294 -28.88 5.73 -2.18
N ILE A 295 -27.59 5.59 -2.51
CA ILE A 295 -26.92 6.48 -3.47
C ILE A 295 -27.60 6.36 -4.83
N VAL A 296 -27.81 5.12 -5.31
CA VAL A 296 -28.51 4.85 -6.58
C VAL A 296 -29.92 5.45 -6.57
N ALA A 297 -30.70 5.20 -5.51
CA ALA A 297 -32.07 5.70 -5.42
C ALA A 297 -32.15 7.24 -5.43
N GLN A 298 -31.15 7.94 -4.90
CA GLN A 298 -31.12 9.41 -4.90
C GLN A 298 -30.82 10.03 -6.27
N VAL A 299 -30.10 9.34 -7.15
CA VAL A 299 -29.71 9.86 -8.48
C VAL A 299 -30.55 9.28 -9.62
N SER A 300 -31.30 8.20 -9.36
CA SER A 300 -32.19 7.53 -10.31
C SER A 300 -33.64 7.96 -10.09
N THR A 301 -34.04 9.06 -10.71
CA THR A 301 -35.45 9.47 -10.77
C THR A 301 -36.21 8.67 -11.82
N LYS A 302 -37.44 8.28 -11.53
CA LYS A 302 -38.33 7.56 -12.47
C LYS A 302 -38.50 8.34 -13.79
N GLY A 303 -38.24 7.71 -14.91
CA GLY A 303 -38.24 8.29 -16.26
C GLY A 303 -37.03 9.16 -16.58
N GLY A 304 -36.01 9.21 -15.73
CA GLY A 304 -34.84 10.08 -15.88
C GLY A 304 -33.67 9.43 -16.63
N ALA A 305 -32.67 10.25 -17.00
CA ALA A 305 -31.48 9.81 -17.74
C ALA A 305 -30.69 8.68 -17.02
N THR A 306 -30.56 8.76 -15.69
CA THR A 306 -29.85 7.75 -14.91
C THR A 306 -30.55 6.38 -14.95
N GLU A 307 -31.88 6.35 -14.97
CA GLU A 307 -32.64 5.09 -15.09
C GLU A 307 -32.42 4.46 -16.47
N ALA A 308 -32.45 5.27 -17.54
CA ALA A 308 -32.17 4.80 -18.90
C ALA A 308 -30.76 4.19 -19.03
N GLY A 309 -29.73 4.85 -18.49
CA GLY A 309 -28.37 4.32 -18.44
C GLY A 309 -28.26 3.04 -17.60
N SER A 310 -28.93 2.99 -16.44
CA SER A 310 -28.94 1.82 -15.55
C SER A 310 -29.59 0.60 -16.21
N ALA A 311 -30.65 0.79 -17.00
CA ALA A 311 -31.29 -0.29 -17.75
C ALA A 311 -30.34 -0.94 -18.78
N VAL A 312 -29.44 -0.17 -19.39
CA VAL A 312 -28.40 -0.72 -20.27
C VAL A 312 -27.44 -1.60 -19.47
N LEU A 313 -26.94 -1.12 -18.32
CA LEU A 313 -26.04 -1.89 -17.46
C LEU A 313 -26.66 -3.22 -16.98
N GLU A 314 -27.96 -3.20 -16.66
CA GLU A 314 -28.72 -4.40 -16.28
C GLU A 314 -28.88 -5.37 -17.46
N SER A 315 -29.28 -4.88 -18.64
CA SER A 315 -29.44 -5.71 -19.84
C SER A 315 -28.14 -6.41 -20.26
N LYS A 316 -26.99 -5.77 -19.99
CA LYS A 316 -25.65 -6.29 -20.27
C LYS A 316 -25.06 -7.09 -19.10
N ARG A 317 -25.79 -7.26 -18.00
CA ARG A 317 -25.36 -8.02 -16.80
C ARG A 317 -24.04 -7.52 -16.22
N VAL A 318 -23.76 -6.22 -16.32
CA VAL A 318 -22.45 -5.63 -15.92
C VAL A 318 -22.12 -5.95 -14.46
N MET A 319 -23.10 -5.79 -13.57
CA MET A 319 -22.90 -6.04 -12.14
C MET A 319 -22.61 -7.51 -11.82
N GLU A 320 -23.13 -8.44 -12.62
CA GLU A 320 -22.85 -9.87 -12.46
C GLU A 320 -21.43 -10.19 -12.94
N GLY A 321 -21.03 -9.66 -14.10
CA GLY A 321 -19.66 -9.78 -14.59
C GLY A 321 -18.62 -9.25 -13.61
N LEU A 322 -18.90 -8.12 -12.92
CA LEU A 322 -18.02 -7.58 -11.89
C LEU A 322 -17.92 -8.48 -10.64
N ARG A 323 -19.03 -9.13 -10.23
CA ARG A 323 -19.00 -10.11 -9.13
C ARG A 323 -18.15 -11.32 -9.51
N GLU A 324 -18.35 -11.87 -10.71
CA GLU A 324 -17.56 -13.00 -11.21
C GLU A 324 -16.07 -12.63 -11.33
N CYS A 325 -15.77 -11.47 -11.92
CA CYS A 325 -14.42 -10.92 -12.04
C CYS A 325 -13.68 -10.93 -10.70
N THR A 326 -14.35 -10.46 -9.63
CA THR A 326 -13.77 -10.41 -8.29
C THR A 326 -13.52 -11.81 -7.72
N VAL A 327 -14.45 -12.75 -7.91
CA VAL A 327 -14.30 -14.15 -7.45
C VAL A 327 -13.13 -14.84 -8.17
N VAL A 328 -13.03 -14.68 -9.49
CA VAL A 328 -11.92 -15.23 -10.29
C VAL A 328 -10.59 -14.61 -9.86
N THR A 329 -10.58 -13.30 -9.62
CA THR A 329 -9.38 -12.59 -9.16
C THR A 329 -8.92 -13.10 -7.80
N ALA A 330 -9.83 -13.30 -6.84
CA ALA A 330 -9.50 -13.87 -5.54
C ALA A 330 -8.87 -15.27 -5.67
N LYS A 331 -9.41 -16.13 -6.55
CA LYS A 331 -8.83 -17.45 -6.85
C LYS A 331 -7.43 -17.34 -7.46
N ALA A 332 -7.23 -16.44 -8.43
CA ALA A 332 -5.93 -16.20 -9.05
C ALA A 332 -4.88 -15.70 -8.04
N THR A 333 -5.26 -14.78 -7.14
CA THR A 333 -4.36 -14.30 -6.09
C THR A 333 -3.96 -15.38 -5.09
N ALA A 334 -4.81 -16.39 -4.86
CA ALA A 334 -4.47 -17.57 -4.05
C ALA A 334 -3.45 -18.48 -4.76
N GLY A 335 -3.56 -18.62 -6.09
CA GLY A 335 -2.63 -19.41 -6.91
C GLY A 335 -1.19 -18.89 -6.93
N LEU A 336 -0.97 -17.59 -6.69
CA LEU A 336 0.36 -16.99 -6.64
C LEU A 336 1.26 -17.57 -5.53
N GLY A 337 0.67 -18.01 -4.42
CA GLY A 337 1.40 -18.67 -3.33
C GLY A 337 1.79 -20.12 -3.67
N ALA A 338 0.90 -20.84 -4.36
CA ALA A 338 1.07 -22.27 -4.65
C ALA A 338 2.17 -22.55 -5.69
N THR A 339 2.30 -21.71 -6.71
CA THR A 339 3.34 -21.87 -7.75
C THR A 339 4.75 -21.59 -7.21
N SER A 340 4.88 -20.78 -6.15
CA SER A 340 6.16 -20.54 -5.48
C SER A 340 6.66 -21.74 -4.66
N SER A 341 5.75 -22.62 -4.20
CA SER A 341 6.11 -23.85 -3.48
C SER A 341 6.45 -25.05 -4.37
N GLN A 342 6.06 -25.04 -5.65
CA GLN A 342 6.28 -26.17 -6.57
C GLN A 342 7.61 -26.10 -7.35
N GLY A 343 8.41 -25.04 -7.17
CA GLY A 343 9.71 -24.87 -7.83
C GLY A 343 10.92 -25.52 -7.14
N ARG A 344 10.70 -26.42 -6.17
CA ARG A 344 11.76 -27.16 -5.48
C ARG A 344 11.35 -28.62 -5.29
N GLY A 345 11.49 -29.40 -6.36
CA GLY A 345 11.66 -30.85 -6.35
C GLY A 345 13.03 -31.18 -6.89
#